data_AF-A0A7X7X933-F1
#
_entry.id   AF-A0A7X7X933-F1
#
_cell.length_a   1.000
_cell.length_b   1.000
_cell.length_c   1.000
_cell.angle_alpha   90.00
_cell.angle_beta   90.00
_cell.angle_gamma   90.00
#
_symmetry.space_group_name_H-M   'P 1'
#
loop_
_entity.id
_entity.type
_entity.pdbx_description
1 polymer ?
#
loop_
_entity_poly.entity_id
_entity_poly.type
_entity_poly.pdbx_seq_one_letter_code
_entity_poly.pdbx_strand_id
1 'polypeptide(L)'
;MDSDLLGLKVERAIPSDVLNGLSAGVYKLYGGVIRRAPGTINAGGIVRHLIPVGEQSIADPLFGNLSSVFSISNAYQVHKIGLTTQAVLKMATGNMVLAGLNLAVTAIGFATITQKLTRLENQLNRIEKEVKGIKELLAIEERARLRAALEDLTNAMKSQKPDDRRTLLFHAKDILAPIRLKYQELLTKPSSFEVLLGYEEYFVLASLAHSRCLAELGMLDAARRSMESDVTWWKGKTRKIVSYLLEDNPEQFLFSDYVEAVPVTSLITWLNFAYDEEKGYERIDELRAKTKGWYTGFDKKDIEHRTGRTLSSIGQTILRKPDEKLEWQLKKVVPTFQKLVARNNVLDGYISQYQYLEERNILPSTFEKEIENISPEFTVDEYLILEPSLG
;
A
#
# COMPACT_ATOMS: atom_id res chain seq x y z
N MET A 1 24.42 16.55 21.52
CA MET A 1 25.24 15.99 20.41
C MET A 1 24.51 16.35 19.13
N ASP A 2 25.16 17.14 18.27
CA ASP A 2 24.59 17.50 16.96
C ASP A 2 24.39 16.23 16.14
N SER A 3 23.12 15.92 15.90
CA SER A 3 22.61 14.64 15.46
C SER A 3 22.44 14.59 13.94
N ASP A 4 23.54 14.75 13.20
CA ASP A 4 23.54 14.51 11.74
C ASP A 4 23.89 13.04 11.47
N LEU A 5 22.85 12.23 11.26
CA LEU A 5 22.92 10.80 10.95
C LEU A 5 22.75 10.62 9.44
N LEU A 6 23.85 10.50 8.70
CA LEU A 6 23.84 10.30 7.24
C LEU A 6 23.11 11.41 6.47
N GLY A 7 23.23 12.66 6.91
CA GLY A 7 22.48 13.76 6.33
C GLY A 7 21.03 13.80 6.83
N LEU A 8 20.72 13.22 7.98
CA LEU A 8 19.42 13.27 8.62
C LEU A 8 19.50 13.82 10.04
N LYS A 9 18.56 14.68 10.40
CA LYS A 9 18.36 15.17 11.77
C LYS A 9 17.18 14.48 12.43
N VAL A 10 17.40 13.93 13.62
CA VAL A 10 16.34 13.34 14.44
C VAL A 10 15.49 14.43 15.07
N GLU A 11 14.17 14.35 14.89
CA GLU A 11 13.19 15.27 15.48
C GLU A 11 12.26 14.55 16.45
N ARG A 12 11.77 15.29 17.46
CA ARG A 12 10.83 14.78 18.47
C ARG A 12 9.36 15.10 18.17
N ALA A 13 9.10 15.80 17.07
CA ALA A 13 7.76 16.10 16.59
C ALA A 13 7.86 16.56 15.13
N ILE A 14 6.79 16.39 14.36
CA ILE A 14 6.68 17.02 13.05
C ILE A 14 6.46 18.53 13.28
N PRO A 15 7.31 19.40 12.70
CA PRO A 15 7.18 20.84 12.87
C PRO A 15 5.84 21.40 12.36
N SER A 16 5.39 22.50 12.95
CA SER A 16 4.08 23.09 12.65
C SER A 16 3.95 23.58 11.21
N ASP A 17 5.03 24.05 10.59
CA ASP A 17 5.07 24.39 9.17
C ASP A 17 4.88 23.17 8.26
N VAL A 18 5.41 22.00 8.64
CA VAL A 18 5.17 20.73 7.93
C VAL A 18 3.73 20.26 8.12
N LEU A 19 3.17 20.36 9.31
CA LEU A 19 1.76 20.04 9.58
C LEU A 19 0.79 20.97 8.84
N ASN A 20 1.12 22.27 8.78
CA ASN A 20 0.38 23.26 8.00
C ASN A 20 0.51 22.98 6.49
N GLY A 21 1.69 22.61 6.01
CA GLY A 21 1.92 22.24 4.62
C GLY A 21 1.17 20.97 4.19
N LEU A 22 1.04 19.97 5.08
CA LEU A 22 0.16 18.82 4.88
C LEU A 22 -1.32 19.24 4.80
N SER A 23 -1.76 20.12 5.71
CA SER A 23 -3.12 20.66 5.71
C SER A 23 -3.44 21.48 4.46
N ALA A 24 -2.45 22.21 3.95
CA ALA A 24 -2.55 23.04 2.75
C ALA A 24 -2.37 22.26 1.43
N GLY A 25 -2.02 20.97 1.49
CA GLY A 25 -1.77 20.13 0.31
C GLY A 25 -0.42 20.39 -0.38
N VAL A 26 0.45 21.21 0.21
CA VAL A 26 1.83 21.44 -0.27
C VAL A 26 2.71 20.22 0.01
N TYR A 27 2.39 19.49 1.09
CA TYR A 27 2.99 18.20 1.42
C TYR A 27 1.95 17.09 1.39
N LYS A 28 2.41 15.86 1.16
CA LYS A 28 1.57 14.65 1.16
C LYS A 28 2.32 13.48 1.79
N LEU A 29 1.58 12.62 2.47
CA LEU A 29 2.10 11.41 3.11
C LEU A 29 2.11 10.23 2.12
N TYR A 30 3.26 9.61 1.95
CA TYR A 30 3.51 8.48 1.05
C TYR A 30 4.08 7.30 1.84
N GLY A 31 3.21 6.60 2.56
CA GLY A 31 3.63 5.55 3.50
C GLY A 31 4.47 6.14 4.63
N GLY A 32 5.72 5.71 4.74
CA GLY A 32 6.67 6.17 5.77
C GLY A 32 7.47 7.43 5.40
N VAL A 33 7.02 8.24 4.43
CA VAL A 33 7.67 9.53 4.11
C VAL A 33 6.66 10.64 3.87
N ILE A 34 6.99 11.86 4.30
CA ILE A 34 6.29 13.10 3.93
C ILE A 34 7.05 13.72 2.77
N ARG A 35 6.34 14.09 1.70
CA ARG A 35 6.95 14.60 0.45
C ARG A 35 6.29 15.89 0.00
N ARG A 36 7.00 16.66 -0.80
CA ARG A 36 6.45 17.77 -1.59
C ARG A 36 5.47 17.24 -2.64
N ALA A 37 4.27 17.79 -2.64
CA ALA A 37 3.19 17.36 -3.53
C ALA A 37 3.53 17.66 -5.01
N PRO A 38 3.01 16.88 -5.97
CA PRO A 38 3.07 17.22 -7.39
C PRO A 38 2.59 18.65 -7.65
N GLY A 39 3.22 19.36 -8.59
CA GLY A 39 2.88 20.75 -8.91
C GLY A 39 3.49 21.80 -7.98
N THR A 40 4.28 21.40 -6.98
CA THR A 40 5.07 22.33 -6.13
C THR A 40 6.53 22.41 -6.59
N ILE A 41 7.25 23.46 -6.14
CA ILE A 41 8.71 23.53 -6.34
C ILE A 41 9.39 22.36 -5.63
N ASN A 42 10.29 21.66 -6.33
CA ASN A 42 10.95 20.43 -5.85
C ASN A 42 9.98 19.27 -5.53
N ALA A 43 8.89 19.16 -6.29
CA ALA A 43 7.93 18.06 -6.18
C ALA A 43 8.61 16.69 -6.11
N GLY A 44 8.13 15.83 -5.22
CA GLY A 44 8.67 14.49 -5.00
C GLY A 44 9.78 14.39 -3.95
N GLY A 45 10.44 15.51 -3.61
CA GLY A 45 11.48 15.55 -2.57
C GLY A 45 10.94 15.19 -1.18
N ILE A 46 11.73 14.42 -0.42
CA ILE A 46 11.39 14.01 0.95
C ILE A 46 11.57 15.21 1.89
N VAL A 47 10.56 15.44 2.72
CA VAL A 47 10.57 16.42 3.80
C VAL A 47 10.84 15.73 5.14
N ARG A 48 10.25 14.56 5.36
CA ARG A 48 10.49 13.73 6.56
C ARG A 48 10.47 12.24 6.23
N HIS A 49 11.35 11.47 6.86
CA HIS A 49 11.21 10.04 7.00
C HIS A 49 10.47 9.74 8.31
N LEU A 50 9.49 8.84 8.25
CA LEU A 50 8.73 8.32 9.37
C LEU A 50 9.05 6.84 9.48
N ILE A 51 9.93 6.49 10.41
CA ILE A 51 10.49 5.15 10.53
C ILE A 51 9.90 4.44 11.75
N PRO A 52 9.06 3.41 11.60
CA PRO A 52 8.60 2.62 12.72
C PRO A 52 9.79 1.88 13.37
N VAL A 53 9.92 1.95 14.69
CA VAL A 53 10.99 1.28 15.45
C VAL A 53 10.58 -0.08 16.02
N GLY A 54 9.34 -0.53 15.77
CA GLY A 54 8.81 -1.81 16.22
C GLY A 54 8.21 -2.65 15.09
N GLU A 55 7.97 -3.94 15.36
CA GLU A 55 7.24 -4.82 14.45
C GLU A 55 5.79 -4.33 14.29
N GLN A 56 5.46 -3.83 13.10
CA GLN A 56 4.10 -3.44 12.77
C GLN A 56 3.29 -4.68 12.38
N SER A 57 2.11 -4.83 12.99
CA SER A 57 1.18 -5.90 12.61
C SER A 57 0.68 -5.67 11.19
N ILE A 58 1.15 -6.49 10.24
CA ILE A 58 0.64 -6.47 8.87
C ILE A 58 -0.72 -7.17 8.88
N ALA A 59 -1.79 -6.40 8.74
CA ALA A 59 -3.08 -6.93 8.32
C ALA A 59 -3.05 -7.10 6.80
N ASP A 60 -3.59 -8.21 6.30
CA ASP A 60 -3.90 -8.32 4.87
C ASP A 60 -5.36 -7.91 4.68
N PRO A 61 -5.66 -6.74 4.11
CA PRO A 61 -7.05 -6.29 3.96
C PRO A 61 -7.87 -7.18 3.02
N LEU A 62 -7.25 -7.97 2.13
CA LEU A 62 -7.98 -8.85 1.21
C LEU A 62 -8.45 -10.14 1.86
N PHE A 63 -7.72 -10.60 2.89
CA PHE A 63 -7.89 -11.93 3.45
C PHE A 63 -7.92 -11.99 4.99
N GLY A 64 -7.85 -10.83 5.65
CA GLY A 64 -7.96 -10.65 7.10
C GLY A 64 -9.37 -10.30 7.56
N ASN A 65 -9.55 -10.16 8.88
CA ASN A 65 -10.83 -9.73 9.46
C ASN A 65 -11.04 -8.23 9.21
N LEU A 66 -12.10 -7.88 8.47
CA LEU A 66 -12.38 -6.50 8.02
C LEU A 66 -12.57 -5.48 9.18
N SER A 67 -12.87 -5.93 10.40
CA SER A 67 -13.11 -5.03 11.55
C SER A 67 -11.90 -4.17 11.93
N SER A 68 -10.67 -4.68 11.74
CA SER A 68 -9.44 -3.92 12.00
C SER A 68 -9.17 -2.86 10.93
N VAL A 69 -9.60 -3.11 9.69
CA VAL A 69 -9.41 -2.24 8.52
C VAL A 69 -10.36 -1.03 8.56
N PHE A 70 -11.63 -1.23 8.97
CA PHE A 70 -12.58 -0.13 9.11
C PHE A 70 -12.19 0.87 10.20
N SER A 71 -11.53 0.41 11.27
CA SER A 71 -11.00 1.28 12.32
C SER A 71 -9.90 2.22 11.80
N ILE A 72 -9.15 1.80 10.76
CA ILE A 72 -8.10 2.60 10.10
C ILE A 72 -8.72 3.59 9.11
N SER A 73 -9.85 3.26 8.47
CA SER A 73 -10.55 4.18 7.55
C SER A 73 -11.01 5.48 8.24
N ASN A 74 -11.33 5.41 9.53
CA ASN A 74 -11.65 6.59 10.35
C ASN A 74 -10.45 7.53 10.56
N ALA A 75 -9.20 7.06 10.39
CA ALA A 75 -8.01 7.90 10.46
C ALA A 75 -7.88 8.86 9.26
N TYR A 76 -8.59 8.61 8.15
CA TYR A 76 -8.66 9.51 7.00
C TYR A 76 -9.63 10.68 7.21
N GLN A 77 -10.40 10.70 8.31
CA GLN A 77 -11.35 11.77 8.61
C GLN A 77 -10.69 13.01 9.25
N VAL A 78 -9.36 13.09 9.33
CA VAL A 78 -8.69 14.31 9.82
C VAL A 78 -8.65 15.35 8.70
N HIS A 79 -9.83 15.89 8.38
CA HIS A 79 -9.93 17.11 7.61
C HIS A 79 -10.32 18.26 8.55
N LYS A 80 -9.40 19.21 8.62
CA LYS A 80 -9.61 20.62 8.97
C LYS A 80 -9.76 20.88 10.46
N ILE A 81 -8.59 21.09 11.08
CA ILE A 81 -8.24 21.90 12.27
C ILE A 81 -7.36 21.06 13.22
N GLY A 82 -6.05 21.35 13.19
CA GLY A 82 -5.05 20.76 14.09
C GLY A 82 -4.57 19.36 13.70
N LEU A 83 -3.90 19.20 12.54
CA LEU A 83 -3.08 18.01 12.31
C LEU A 83 -2.00 17.96 13.41
N THR A 84 -1.93 16.85 14.13
CA THR A 84 -0.89 16.58 15.13
C THR A 84 0.09 15.54 14.59
N THR A 85 1.31 15.50 15.17
CA THR A 85 2.28 14.44 14.89
C THR A 85 1.64 13.05 15.03
N GLN A 86 0.91 12.81 16.12
CA GLN A 86 0.19 11.57 16.41
C GLN A 86 -0.74 11.18 15.27
N ALA A 87 -1.51 12.14 14.72
CA ALA A 87 -2.45 11.88 13.64
C ALA A 87 -1.71 11.45 12.36
N VAL A 88 -0.61 12.13 12.02
CA VAL A 88 0.20 11.79 10.84
C VAL A 88 0.86 10.41 10.98
N LEU A 89 1.42 10.09 12.16
CA LEU A 89 2.02 8.78 12.41
C LEU A 89 0.98 7.64 12.34
N LYS A 90 -0.22 7.85 12.88
CA LYS A 90 -1.33 6.90 12.73
C LYS A 90 -1.76 6.70 11.28
N MET A 91 -1.80 7.76 10.48
CA MET A 91 -2.05 7.65 9.03
C MET A 91 -0.93 6.88 8.32
N ALA A 92 0.34 7.10 8.71
CA ALA A 92 1.49 6.39 8.14
C ALA A 92 1.40 4.89 8.43
N THR A 93 1.15 4.51 9.68
CA THR A 93 0.89 3.12 10.07
C THR A 93 -0.29 2.55 9.28
N GLY A 94 -1.41 3.28 9.23
CA GLY A 94 -2.61 2.86 8.50
C GLY A 94 -2.34 2.58 7.02
N ASN A 95 -1.62 3.46 6.33
CA ASN A 95 -1.24 3.30 4.93
C ASN A 95 -0.35 2.07 4.72
N MET A 96 0.64 1.84 5.57
CA MET A 96 1.53 0.68 5.49
C MET A 96 0.78 -0.63 5.74
N VAL A 97 -0.07 -0.65 6.77
CA VAL A 97 -0.93 -1.81 7.09
C VAL A 97 -1.88 -2.11 5.93
N LEU A 98 -2.57 -1.12 5.38
CA LEU A 98 -3.48 -1.29 4.23
C LEU A 98 -2.74 -1.72 2.96
N ALA A 99 -1.56 -1.15 2.70
CA ALA A 99 -0.72 -1.59 1.60
C ALA A 99 -0.26 -3.04 1.80
N GLY A 100 -0.28 -3.53 3.03
CA GLY A 100 0.31 -4.79 3.44
C GLY A 100 1.84 -4.78 3.27
N LEU A 101 2.45 -3.59 3.35
CA LEU A 101 3.87 -3.35 3.14
C LEU A 101 4.41 -2.50 4.30
N ASN A 102 5.51 -2.92 4.89
CA ASN A 102 6.27 -2.10 5.85
C ASN A 102 7.50 -1.50 5.16
N LEU A 103 8.28 -0.63 5.79
CA LEU A 103 9.45 0.01 5.17
C LEU A 103 10.36 -0.98 4.42
N ALA A 104 10.33 -0.93 3.08
CA ALA A 104 11.07 -1.87 2.21
C ALA A 104 12.58 -1.60 2.19
N VAL A 105 13.04 -0.55 2.85
CA VAL A 105 14.45 -0.23 3.07
C VAL A 105 14.96 -0.69 4.43
N THR A 106 14.15 -1.39 5.25
CA THR A 106 14.60 -1.96 6.55
C THR A 106 14.63 -3.50 6.59
N ALA A 107 15.55 -4.10 7.37
CA ALA A 107 15.64 -5.54 7.63
C ALA A 107 14.34 -6.09 8.23
N ILE A 108 13.76 -5.29 9.14
CA ILE A 108 12.49 -5.56 9.80
C ILE A 108 11.39 -5.72 8.75
N GLY A 109 11.36 -4.88 7.71
CA GLY A 109 10.40 -4.98 6.62
C GLY A 109 10.46 -6.33 5.86
N PHE A 110 11.65 -6.89 5.67
CA PHE A 110 11.82 -8.17 4.98
C PHE A 110 11.49 -9.40 5.82
N ALA A 111 11.78 -9.36 7.13
CA ALA A 111 11.29 -10.39 8.04
C ALA A 111 9.75 -10.49 7.99
N THR A 112 9.07 -9.34 7.87
CA THR A 112 7.61 -9.30 7.72
C THR A 112 7.12 -9.77 6.35
N ILE A 113 7.87 -9.54 5.26
CA ILE A 113 7.58 -10.09 3.92
C ILE A 113 7.59 -11.62 3.95
N THR A 114 8.55 -12.25 4.62
CA THR A 114 8.61 -13.71 4.76
C THR A 114 7.40 -14.27 5.51
N GLN A 115 6.99 -13.64 6.62
CA GLN A 115 5.77 -14.04 7.34
C GLN A 115 4.51 -13.90 6.46
N LYS A 116 4.45 -12.87 5.63
CA LYS A 116 3.34 -12.66 4.69
C LYS A 116 3.28 -13.74 3.62
N LEU A 117 4.43 -14.16 3.09
CA LEU A 117 4.49 -15.26 2.11
C LEU A 117 3.87 -16.55 2.68
N THR A 118 4.11 -16.86 3.96
CA THR A 118 3.46 -17.98 4.67
C THR A 118 1.94 -17.81 4.81
N ARG A 119 1.44 -16.59 5.00
CA ARG A 119 -0.01 -16.34 5.04
C ARG A 119 -0.66 -16.50 3.67
N LEU A 120 -0.01 -16.00 2.61
CA LEU A 120 -0.46 -16.15 1.23
C LEU A 120 -0.48 -17.62 0.81
N GLU A 121 0.50 -18.42 1.24
CA GLU A 121 0.55 -19.86 1.01
C GLU A 121 -0.70 -20.57 1.56
N ASN A 122 -1.02 -20.31 2.83
CA ASN A 122 -2.21 -20.88 3.48
C ASN A 122 -3.52 -20.49 2.81
N GLN A 123 -3.54 -19.36 2.09
CA GLN A 123 -4.73 -18.82 1.42
C GLN A 123 -4.85 -19.28 -0.03
N LEU A 124 -3.74 -19.34 -0.77
CA LEU A 124 -3.73 -19.90 -2.12
C LEU A 124 -4.09 -21.38 -2.11
N ASN A 125 -3.62 -22.15 -1.11
CA ASN A 125 -4.02 -23.55 -0.94
C ASN A 125 -5.54 -23.72 -0.70
N ARG A 126 -6.24 -22.66 -0.25
CA ARG A 126 -7.71 -22.65 -0.12
C ARG A 126 -8.40 -22.29 -1.44
N ILE A 127 -7.81 -21.43 -2.25
CA ILE A 127 -8.31 -20.99 -3.57
C ILE A 127 -8.03 -22.06 -4.64
N GLU A 128 -6.91 -22.78 -4.53
CA GLU A 128 -6.44 -23.79 -5.50
C GLU A 128 -7.16 -25.14 -5.42
N LYS A 129 -8.10 -25.35 -4.48
CA LYS A 129 -8.91 -26.58 -4.41
C LYS A 129 -9.72 -26.88 -5.68
N GLU A 130 -9.77 -25.96 -6.64
CA GLU A 130 -10.44 -26.13 -7.94
C GLU A 130 -9.48 -26.43 -9.13
N VAL A 131 -8.16 -26.59 -8.95
CA VAL A 131 -7.22 -26.71 -10.08
C VAL A 131 -6.26 -27.91 -10.00
N LYS A 132 -6.18 -28.68 -11.11
CA LYS A 132 -5.38 -29.92 -11.30
C LYS A 132 -3.89 -29.77 -10.92
N GLY A 133 -3.36 -30.80 -10.25
CA GLY A 133 -2.09 -30.80 -9.50
C GLY A 133 -0.78 -30.37 -10.19
N ILE A 134 -0.69 -30.27 -11.52
CA ILE A 134 0.50 -29.70 -12.18
C ILE A 134 0.63 -28.18 -11.93
N LYS A 135 -0.49 -27.46 -11.85
CA LYS A 135 -0.48 -26.02 -11.52
C LYS A 135 -0.14 -25.79 -10.05
N GLU A 136 -0.56 -26.69 -9.18
CA GLU A 136 -0.24 -26.69 -7.75
C GLU A 136 1.26 -26.93 -7.50
N LEU A 137 1.86 -27.91 -8.19
CA LEU A 137 3.31 -28.16 -8.13
C LEU A 137 4.15 -26.96 -8.59
N LEU A 138 3.79 -26.34 -9.73
CA LEU A 138 4.45 -25.14 -10.21
C LEU A 138 4.28 -23.96 -9.24
N ALA A 139 3.12 -23.85 -8.57
CA ALA A 139 2.92 -22.83 -7.57
C ALA A 139 3.77 -23.06 -6.32
N ILE A 140 3.92 -24.32 -5.87
CA ILE A 140 4.77 -24.71 -4.74
C ILE A 140 6.25 -24.43 -5.04
N GLU A 141 6.74 -24.79 -6.23
CA GLU A 141 8.13 -24.57 -6.62
C GLU A 141 8.48 -23.07 -6.59
N GLU A 142 7.66 -22.22 -7.22
CA GLU A 142 7.90 -20.78 -7.26
C GLU A 142 7.84 -20.14 -5.87
N ARG A 143 6.96 -20.63 -5.00
CA ARG A 143 6.89 -20.21 -3.59
C ARG A 143 8.17 -20.55 -2.84
N ALA A 144 8.65 -21.78 -2.98
CA ALA A 144 9.88 -22.23 -2.34
C ALA A 144 11.08 -21.39 -2.80
N ARG A 145 11.17 -21.10 -4.10
CA ARG A 145 12.21 -20.25 -4.68
C ARG A 145 12.16 -18.83 -4.15
N LEU A 146 10.98 -18.20 -4.12
CA LEU A 146 10.83 -16.86 -3.55
C LEU A 146 11.23 -16.83 -2.06
N ARG A 147 10.79 -17.83 -1.29
CA ARG A 147 11.12 -17.94 0.14
C ARG A 147 12.62 -18.10 0.37
N ALA A 148 13.27 -18.99 -0.38
CA ALA A 148 14.71 -19.19 -0.31
C ALA A 148 15.48 -17.89 -0.63
N ALA A 149 15.08 -17.16 -1.67
CA ALA A 149 15.72 -15.89 -2.01
C ALA A 149 15.55 -14.80 -0.93
N LEU A 150 14.38 -14.74 -0.28
CA LEU A 150 14.14 -13.82 0.84
C LEU A 150 14.94 -14.20 2.09
N GLU A 151 15.10 -15.50 2.34
CA GLU A 151 15.96 -16.02 3.41
C GLU A 151 17.43 -15.70 3.15
N ASP A 152 17.91 -15.88 1.92
CA ASP A 152 19.27 -15.51 1.51
C ASP A 152 19.51 -14.01 1.65
N LEU A 153 18.57 -13.17 1.23
CA LEU A 153 18.65 -11.72 1.45
C LEU A 153 18.75 -11.40 2.95
N THR A 154 17.91 -12.00 3.79
CA THR A 154 17.94 -11.80 5.25
C THR A 154 19.27 -12.25 5.86
N ASN A 155 19.79 -13.41 5.42
CA ASN A 155 21.07 -13.94 5.87
C ASN A 155 22.24 -13.08 5.41
N ALA A 156 22.17 -12.52 4.19
CA ALA A 156 23.16 -11.60 3.67
C ALA A 156 23.29 -10.35 4.56
N MET A 157 22.16 -9.82 5.03
CA MET A 157 22.12 -8.65 5.92
C MET A 157 22.75 -8.91 7.29
N LYS A 158 22.69 -10.16 7.77
CA LYS A 158 23.28 -10.58 9.05
C LYS A 158 24.76 -10.99 8.92
N SER A 159 25.22 -11.29 7.71
CA SER A 159 26.57 -11.79 7.48
C SER A 159 27.63 -10.71 7.72
N GLN A 160 28.63 -11.07 8.53
CA GLN A 160 29.80 -10.23 8.81
C GLN A 160 30.89 -10.36 7.73
N LYS A 161 30.82 -11.39 6.88
CA LYS A 161 31.81 -11.66 5.84
C LYS A 161 31.36 -11.05 4.50
N PRO A 162 32.12 -10.11 3.92
CA PRO A 162 31.73 -9.43 2.67
C PRO A 162 31.50 -10.37 1.49
N ASP A 163 32.31 -11.43 1.35
CA ASP A 163 32.20 -12.37 0.23
C ASP A 163 30.95 -13.26 0.34
N ASP A 164 30.65 -13.75 1.54
CA ASP A 164 29.43 -14.52 1.82
C ASP A 164 28.20 -13.65 1.57
N ARG A 165 28.21 -12.39 2.06
CA ARG A 165 27.15 -11.41 1.82
C ARG A 165 26.92 -11.20 0.33
N ARG A 166 27.99 -10.94 -0.43
CA ARG A 166 27.91 -10.70 -1.88
C ARG A 166 27.36 -11.91 -2.63
N THR A 167 27.77 -13.12 -2.24
CA THR A 167 27.31 -14.38 -2.83
C THR A 167 25.81 -14.59 -2.60
N LEU A 168 25.34 -14.42 -1.36
CA LEU A 168 23.92 -14.53 -1.00
C LEU A 168 23.07 -13.50 -1.74
N LEU A 169 23.54 -12.25 -1.86
CA LEU A 169 22.84 -11.19 -2.59
C LEU A 169 22.72 -11.49 -4.09
N PHE A 170 23.78 -12.00 -4.73
CA PHE A 170 23.70 -12.39 -6.14
C PHE A 170 22.74 -13.56 -6.36
N HIS A 171 22.79 -14.58 -5.51
CA HIS A 171 21.88 -15.72 -5.59
C HIS A 171 20.41 -15.28 -5.44
N ALA A 172 20.11 -14.47 -4.41
CA ALA A 172 18.78 -13.92 -4.19
C ALA A 172 18.32 -13.07 -5.39
N LYS A 173 19.17 -12.17 -5.89
CA LYS A 173 18.87 -11.34 -7.07
C LYS A 173 18.53 -12.20 -8.30
N ASP A 174 19.31 -13.23 -8.58
CA ASP A 174 19.15 -14.07 -9.78
C ASP A 174 17.91 -14.97 -9.72
N ILE A 175 17.41 -15.28 -8.51
CA ILE A 175 16.11 -15.92 -8.32
C ILE A 175 14.95 -14.91 -8.42
N LEU A 176 15.07 -13.74 -7.81
CA LEU A 176 13.99 -12.76 -7.70
C LEU A 176 13.65 -12.11 -9.06
N ALA A 177 14.65 -11.85 -9.90
CA ALA A 177 14.46 -11.24 -11.21
C ALA A 177 13.49 -12.03 -12.12
N PRO A 178 13.68 -13.34 -12.38
CA PRO A 178 12.76 -14.11 -13.21
C PRO A 178 11.38 -14.29 -12.56
N ILE A 179 11.30 -14.43 -11.23
CA ILE A 179 10.01 -14.51 -10.50
C ILE A 179 9.20 -13.23 -10.73
N ARG A 180 9.83 -12.07 -10.56
CA ARG A 180 9.20 -10.76 -10.81
C ARG A 180 8.64 -10.67 -12.23
N LEU A 181 9.45 -10.97 -13.25
CA LEU A 181 9.02 -10.90 -14.65
C LEU A 181 7.88 -11.88 -14.95
N LYS A 182 7.93 -13.09 -14.37
CA LYS A 182 6.86 -14.09 -14.52
C LYS A 182 5.53 -13.57 -13.98
N TYR A 183 5.49 -13.03 -12.75
CA TYR A 183 4.25 -12.52 -12.18
C TYR A 183 3.77 -11.23 -12.84
N GLN A 184 4.70 -10.41 -13.36
CA GLN A 184 4.36 -9.30 -14.25
C GLN A 184 3.58 -9.78 -15.49
N GLU A 185 4.06 -10.85 -16.15
CA GLU A 185 3.37 -11.43 -17.31
C GLU A 185 2.03 -12.07 -16.92
N LEU A 186 1.98 -12.85 -15.83
CA LEU A 186 0.77 -13.51 -15.36
C LEU A 186 -0.35 -12.54 -15.03
N LEU A 187 -0.02 -11.37 -14.48
CA LEU A 187 -0.97 -10.28 -14.26
C LEU A 187 -1.65 -9.80 -15.54
N THR A 188 -1.03 -9.95 -16.71
CA THR A 188 -1.65 -9.57 -17.99
C THR A 188 -2.67 -10.59 -18.49
N LYS A 189 -2.62 -11.83 -17.99
CA LYS A 189 -3.45 -12.94 -18.45
C LYS A 189 -4.83 -12.92 -17.79
N PRO A 190 -5.88 -13.37 -18.50
CA PRO A 190 -7.20 -13.57 -17.89
C PRO A 190 -7.10 -14.55 -16.72
N SER A 191 -7.61 -14.14 -15.57
CA SER A 191 -7.61 -14.90 -14.33
C SER A 191 -8.80 -14.50 -13.47
N SER A 192 -9.17 -15.34 -12.49
CA SER A 192 -10.15 -14.93 -11.49
C SER A 192 -9.60 -13.77 -10.66
N PHE A 193 -10.50 -13.02 -10.03
CA PHE A 193 -10.14 -11.85 -9.24
C PHE A 193 -9.14 -12.18 -8.13
N GLU A 194 -9.35 -13.28 -7.41
CA GLU A 194 -8.48 -13.73 -6.32
C GLU A 194 -7.09 -14.13 -6.81
N VAL A 195 -7.02 -14.82 -7.96
CA VAL A 195 -5.74 -15.23 -8.57
C VAL A 195 -4.97 -14.00 -9.07
N LEU A 196 -5.67 -13.03 -9.66
CA LEU A 196 -5.08 -11.76 -10.11
C LEU A 196 -4.45 -10.99 -8.95
N LEU A 197 -5.14 -10.91 -7.80
CA LEU A 197 -4.60 -10.27 -6.60
C LEU A 197 -3.45 -11.04 -5.96
N GLY A 198 -3.46 -12.37 -6.07
CA GLY A 198 -2.30 -13.20 -5.71
C GLY A 198 -1.08 -12.86 -6.57
N TYR A 199 -1.23 -12.81 -7.89
CA TYR A 199 -0.14 -12.44 -8.80
C TYR A 199 0.38 -11.03 -8.55
N GLU A 200 -0.52 -10.09 -8.24
CA GLU A 200 -0.18 -8.72 -7.87
C GLU A 200 0.72 -8.69 -6.64
N GLU A 201 0.40 -9.50 -5.64
CA GLU A 201 1.19 -9.62 -4.42
C GLU A 201 2.60 -10.18 -4.67
N TYR A 202 2.70 -11.30 -5.40
CA TYR A 202 4.00 -11.88 -5.73
C TYR A 202 4.88 -10.93 -6.54
N PHE A 203 4.29 -10.22 -7.51
CA PHE A 203 5.00 -9.23 -8.30
C PHE A 203 5.59 -8.13 -7.41
N VAL A 204 4.80 -7.56 -6.50
CA VAL A 204 5.24 -6.48 -5.62
C VAL A 204 6.33 -6.97 -4.67
N LEU A 205 6.15 -8.13 -4.02
CA LEU A 205 7.14 -8.68 -3.09
C LEU A 205 8.47 -8.98 -3.79
N ALA A 206 8.43 -9.61 -4.97
CA ALA A 206 9.63 -9.91 -5.75
C ALA A 206 10.34 -8.62 -6.21
N SER A 207 9.59 -7.59 -6.61
CA SER A 207 10.13 -6.29 -7.03
C SER A 207 10.84 -5.55 -5.89
N LEU A 208 10.25 -5.58 -4.69
CA LEU A 208 10.84 -4.98 -3.50
C LEU A 208 12.14 -5.67 -3.09
N ALA A 209 12.12 -7.00 -3.02
CA ALA A 209 13.29 -7.78 -2.66
C ALA A 209 14.41 -7.68 -3.72
N HIS A 210 14.05 -7.68 -5.00
CA HIS A 210 15.01 -7.54 -6.10
C HIS A 210 15.69 -6.16 -6.06
N SER A 211 14.92 -5.08 -5.91
CA SER A 211 15.46 -3.72 -5.80
C SER A 211 16.37 -3.58 -4.58
N ARG A 212 16.02 -4.22 -3.47
CA ARG A 212 16.87 -4.26 -2.28
C ARG A 212 18.19 -4.98 -2.53
N CYS A 213 18.17 -6.13 -3.19
CA CYS A 213 19.40 -6.85 -3.53
C CYS A 213 20.33 -5.98 -4.38
N LEU A 214 19.80 -5.28 -5.39
CA LEU A 214 20.56 -4.33 -6.20
C LEU A 214 21.19 -3.23 -5.34
N ALA A 215 20.41 -2.63 -4.44
CA ALA A 215 20.88 -1.56 -3.57
C ALA A 215 21.98 -2.04 -2.61
N GLU A 216 21.84 -3.22 -1.99
CA GLU A 216 22.85 -3.82 -1.11
C GLU A 216 24.13 -4.22 -1.85
N LEU A 217 24.03 -4.53 -3.14
CA LEU A 217 25.19 -4.75 -4.03
C LEU A 217 25.89 -3.44 -4.44
N GLY A 218 25.41 -2.28 -3.95
CA GLY A 218 25.93 -0.96 -4.32
C GLY A 218 25.43 -0.46 -5.68
N MET A 219 24.49 -1.14 -6.31
CA MET A 219 23.91 -0.76 -7.60
C MET A 219 22.69 0.17 -7.39
N LEU A 220 22.90 1.27 -6.67
CA LEU A 220 21.81 2.15 -6.18
C LEU A 220 20.95 2.74 -7.31
N ASP A 221 21.57 3.24 -8.37
CA ASP A 221 20.85 3.72 -9.57
C ASP A 221 20.03 2.61 -10.23
N ALA A 222 20.58 1.39 -10.34
CA ALA A 222 19.83 0.26 -10.89
C ALA A 222 18.65 -0.15 -9.99
N ALA A 223 18.82 -0.06 -8.66
CA ALA A 223 17.75 -0.32 -7.69
C ALA A 223 16.62 0.70 -7.84
N ARG A 224 16.94 2.01 -7.89
CA ARG A 224 15.95 3.07 -8.09
C ARG A 224 15.22 2.89 -9.43
N ARG A 225 15.96 2.73 -10.54
CA ARG A 225 15.36 2.56 -11.88
C ARG A 225 14.50 1.30 -11.98
N SER A 226 14.92 0.18 -11.37
CA SER A 226 14.10 -1.03 -11.31
C SER A 226 12.79 -0.77 -10.59
N MET A 227 12.85 -0.16 -9.40
CA MET A 227 11.66 0.16 -8.61
C MET A 227 10.72 1.11 -9.35
N GLU A 228 11.24 2.20 -9.93
CA GLU A 228 10.45 3.15 -10.72
C GLU A 228 9.72 2.48 -11.88
N SER A 229 10.43 1.62 -12.63
CA SER A 229 9.86 0.87 -13.75
C SER A 229 8.75 -0.08 -13.27
N ASP A 230 9.01 -0.85 -12.22
CA ASP A 230 8.07 -1.84 -11.68
C ASP A 230 6.81 -1.17 -11.14
N VAL A 231 6.96 -0.09 -10.39
CA VAL A 231 5.84 0.68 -9.82
C VAL A 231 5.04 1.38 -10.91
N THR A 232 5.69 1.99 -11.92
CA THR A 232 5.00 2.64 -13.04
C THR A 232 4.14 1.64 -13.81
N TRP A 233 4.71 0.48 -14.12
CA TRP A 233 3.97 -0.60 -14.78
C TRP A 233 2.81 -1.09 -13.91
N TRP A 234 3.06 -1.32 -12.61
CA TRP A 234 2.06 -1.79 -11.66
C TRP A 234 0.88 -0.81 -11.54
N LYS A 235 1.14 0.51 -11.44
CA LYS A 235 0.10 1.54 -11.42
C LYS A 235 -0.79 1.45 -12.65
N GLY A 236 -0.19 1.39 -13.85
CA GLY A 236 -0.93 1.26 -15.09
C GLY A 236 -1.85 0.02 -15.11
N LYS A 237 -1.40 -1.09 -14.51
CA LYS A 237 -2.21 -2.31 -14.42
C LYS A 237 -3.30 -2.23 -13.36
N THR A 238 -2.99 -1.77 -12.15
CA THR A 238 -3.93 -1.76 -11.02
C THR A 238 -5.00 -0.69 -11.17
N ARG A 239 -4.71 0.43 -11.84
CA ARG A 239 -5.74 1.42 -12.22
C ARG A 239 -6.81 0.81 -13.12
N LYS A 240 -6.43 -0.04 -14.07
CA LYS A 240 -7.40 -0.78 -14.91
C LYS A 240 -8.25 -1.75 -14.09
N ILE A 241 -7.65 -2.43 -13.11
CA ILE A 241 -8.38 -3.31 -12.18
C ILE A 241 -9.39 -2.49 -11.38
N VAL A 242 -8.97 -1.39 -10.78
CA VAL A 242 -9.84 -0.52 -9.99
C VAL A 242 -10.96 0.07 -10.85
N SER A 243 -10.64 0.57 -12.05
CA SER A 243 -11.64 1.10 -12.99
C SER A 243 -12.67 0.06 -13.39
N TYR A 244 -12.26 -1.19 -13.59
CA TYR A 244 -13.18 -2.30 -13.88
C TYR A 244 -14.08 -2.63 -12.68
N LEU A 245 -13.52 -2.65 -11.46
CA LEU A 245 -14.26 -2.92 -10.23
C LEU A 245 -15.24 -1.81 -9.84
N LEU A 246 -14.98 -0.57 -10.25
CA LEU A 246 -15.90 0.55 -10.04
C LEU A 246 -17.21 0.41 -10.85
N GLU A 247 -17.31 -0.60 -11.73
CA GLU A 247 -18.43 -0.86 -12.65
C GLU A 247 -18.77 0.37 -13.52
N ASP A 248 -19.76 0.26 -14.42
CA ASP A 248 -20.30 1.42 -15.14
C ASP A 248 -21.13 2.36 -14.23
N ASN A 249 -21.26 2.03 -12.94
CA ASN A 249 -22.12 2.73 -11.97
C ASN A 249 -21.39 3.08 -10.64
N PRO A 250 -20.36 3.93 -10.67
CA PRO A 250 -19.66 4.37 -9.46
C PRO A 250 -20.55 5.16 -8.49
N GLU A 251 -21.68 5.70 -8.94
CA GLU A 251 -22.64 6.40 -8.08
C GLU A 251 -23.31 5.48 -7.03
N GLN A 252 -23.21 4.16 -7.18
CA GLN A 252 -23.71 3.22 -6.18
C GLN A 252 -23.04 3.40 -4.79
N PHE A 253 -21.79 3.87 -4.77
CA PHE A 253 -21.07 4.09 -3.51
C PHE A 253 -21.58 5.31 -2.73
N LEU A 254 -22.52 6.09 -3.29
CA LEU A 254 -23.19 7.19 -2.58
C LEU A 254 -24.38 6.73 -1.72
N PHE A 255 -24.82 5.47 -1.86
CA PHE A 255 -25.95 4.96 -1.09
C PHE A 255 -25.59 4.65 0.37
N SER A 256 -26.61 4.68 1.24
CA SER A 256 -26.46 4.47 2.69
C SER A 256 -25.78 3.15 3.06
N ASP A 257 -25.91 2.13 2.20
CA ASP A 257 -25.32 0.80 2.41
C ASP A 257 -23.78 0.84 2.49
N TYR A 258 -23.15 1.88 1.94
CA TYR A 258 -21.70 2.02 1.88
C TYR A 258 -21.13 3.04 2.86
N VAL A 259 -21.96 3.79 3.61
CA VAL A 259 -21.50 4.93 4.42
C VAL A 259 -20.44 4.56 5.44
N GLU A 260 -20.56 3.39 6.08
CA GLU A 260 -19.57 2.91 7.06
C GLU A 260 -18.26 2.45 6.41
N ALA A 261 -18.34 1.89 5.19
CA ALA A 261 -17.22 1.23 4.52
C ALA A 261 -16.49 2.12 3.51
N VAL A 262 -17.19 3.11 2.95
CA VAL A 262 -16.76 3.99 1.86
C VAL A 262 -17.05 5.45 2.26
N PRO A 263 -16.21 6.04 3.12
CA PRO A 263 -16.25 7.48 3.33
C PRO A 263 -16.07 8.25 2.02
N VAL A 264 -16.71 9.41 1.90
CA VAL A 264 -16.64 10.26 0.69
C VAL A 264 -15.19 10.58 0.29
N THR A 265 -14.33 10.84 1.26
CA THR A 265 -12.89 11.10 1.04
C THR A 265 -12.17 9.90 0.43
N SER A 266 -12.50 8.68 0.89
CA SER A 266 -11.98 7.44 0.33
C SER A 266 -12.46 7.25 -1.10
N LEU A 267 -13.75 7.46 -1.37
CA LEU A 267 -14.31 7.36 -2.72
C LEU A 267 -13.62 8.32 -3.70
N ILE A 268 -13.44 9.58 -3.32
CA ILE A 268 -12.68 10.56 -4.13
C ILE A 268 -11.27 10.04 -4.41
N THR A 269 -10.57 9.54 -3.40
CA THR A 269 -9.20 9.04 -3.54
C THR A 269 -9.13 7.86 -4.49
N TRP A 270 -10.10 6.94 -4.42
CA TRP A 270 -10.16 5.76 -5.30
C TRP A 270 -10.46 6.15 -6.74
N LEU A 271 -11.38 7.10 -6.96
CA LEU A 271 -11.70 7.63 -8.29
C LEU A 271 -10.52 8.40 -8.88
N ASN A 272 -9.82 9.20 -8.08
CA ASN A 272 -8.61 9.89 -8.53
C ASN A 272 -7.51 8.90 -8.91
N PHE A 273 -7.34 7.83 -8.13
CA PHE A 273 -6.39 6.76 -8.47
C PHE A 273 -6.79 6.06 -9.77
N ALA A 274 -8.05 5.64 -9.91
CA ALA A 274 -8.56 4.89 -11.05
C ALA A 274 -8.38 5.64 -12.38
N TYR A 275 -8.75 6.92 -12.38
CA TYR A 275 -8.78 7.76 -13.59
C TYR A 275 -7.53 8.63 -13.78
N ASP A 276 -6.61 8.66 -12.80
CA ASP A 276 -5.41 9.51 -12.82
C ASP A 276 -5.73 11.01 -12.93
N GLU A 277 -6.76 11.45 -12.22
CA GLU A 277 -7.27 12.84 -12.24
C GLU A 277 -7.54 13.31 -10.81
N GLU A 278 -7.07 14.50 -10.45
CA GLU A 278 -7.39 15.11 -9.15
C GLU A 278 -8.56 16.10 -9.27
N LYS A 279 -9.81 15.59 -9.25
CA LYS A 279 -11.02 16.44 -9.31
C LYS A 279 -11.60 16.81 -7.94
N GLY A 280 -11.07 16.22 -6.86
CA GLY A 280 -11.55 16.48 -5.50
C GLY A 280 -13.05 16.21 -5.35
N TYR A 281 -13.77 17.16 -4.74
CA TYR A 281 -15.21 17.04 -4.47
C TYR A 281 -16.08 17.20 -5.72
N GLU A 282 -15.59 17.79 -6.81
CA GLU A 282 -16.34 17.90 -8.07
C GLU A 282 -16.74 16.51 -8.59
N ARG A 283 -15.90 15.49 -8.32
CA ARG A 283 -16.21 14.09 -8.63
C ARG A 283 -17.50 13.62 -7.96
N ILE A 284 -17.77 14.06 -6.74
CA ILE A 284 -19.01 13.70 -6.02
C ILE A 284 -20.22 14.37 -6.68
N ASP A 285 -20.09 15.62 -7.09
CA ASP A 285 -21.17 16.31 -7.80
C ASP A 285 -21.42 15.70 -9.19
N GLU A 286 -20.37 15.26 -9.90
CA GLU A 286 -20.49 14.48 -11.14
C GLU A 286 -21.28 13.17 -10.92
N LEU A 287 -21.01 12.45 -9.82
CA LEU A 287 -21.75 11.24 -9.47
C LEU A 287 -23.20 11.55 -9.07
N ARG A 288 -23.42 12.58 -8.25
CA ARG A 288 -24.76 13.01 -7.84
C ARG A 288 -25.62 13.45 -9.02
N ALA A 289 -25.03 14.10 -10.03
CA ALA A 289 -25.74 14.48 -11.26
C ALA A 289 -26.26 13.26 -12.05
N LYS A 290 -25.65 12.08 -11.89
CA LYS A 290 -26.11 10.82 -12.49
C LYS A 290 -27.20 10.13 -11.66
N THR A 291 -27.37 10.52 -10.40
CA THR A 291 -28.42 9.96 -9.52
C THR A 291 -29.78 10.57 -9.83
N LYS A 292 -30.84 9.75 -9.72
CA LYS A 292 -32.22 10.22 -9.88
C LYS A 292 -32.62 11.15 -8.74
N GLY A 293 -33.41 12.19 -9.05
CA GLY A 293 -33.89 13.15 -8.06
C GLY A 293 -34.80 12.50 -7.01
N TRP A 294 -34.75 12.97 -5.77
CA TRP A 294 -35.56 12.44 -4.66
C TRP A 294 -37.09 12.50 -4.91
N TYR A 295 -37.52 13.34 -5.86
CA TYR A 295 -38.91 13.56 -6.29
C TYR A 295 -39.30 12.79 -7.57
N THR A 296 -38.33 12.22 -8.31
CA THR A 296 -38.67 11.32 -9.40
C THR A 296 -39.15 10.03 -8.74
N GLY A 297 -40.47 9.86 -8.69
CA GLY A 297 -41.15 8.88 -7.85
C GLY A 297 -40.39 7.56 -7.74
N PHE A 298 -40.20 7.12 -6.50
CA PHE A 298 -39.72 5.78 -6.17
C PHE A 298 -40.64 4.76 -6.84
N ASP A 299 -40.33 4.38 -8.07
CA ASP A 299 -41.05 3.32 -8.75
C ASP A 299 -40.67 2.02 -8.05
N LYS A 300 -41.51 1.60 -7.11
CA LYS A 300 -41.30 0.41 -6.27
C LYS A 300 -40.98 -0.83 -7.12
N LYS A 301 -41.43 -0.86 -8.38
CA LYS A 301 -41.23 -1.96 -9.31
C LYS A 301 -39.83 -2.01 -9.95
N ASP A 302 -39.19 -0.86 -10.17
CA ASP A 302 -37.84 -0.82 -10.77
C ASP A 302 -36.75 -1.24 -9.76
N ILE A 303 -36.98 -0.95 -8.48
CA ILE A 303 -36.08 -1.34 -7.37
C ILE A 303 -36.24 -2.82 -7.04
N GLU A 304 -37.45 -3.39 -7.12
CA GLU A 304 -37.67 -4.83 -6.95
C GLU A 304 -36.94 -5.65 -8.01
N HIS A 305 -36.89 -5.20 -9.27
CA HIS A 305 -36.19 -5.90 -10.35
C HIS A 305 -34.68 -5.65 -10.41
N ARG A 306 -34.18 -4.50 -9.94
CA ARG A 306 -32.72 -4.20 -9.94
C ARG A 306 -32.01 -4.43 -8.61
N THR A 307 -32.72 -4.52 -7.50
CA THR A 307 -32.12 -4.68 -6.15
C THR A 307 -32.82 -5.70 -5.26
N GLY A 308 -33.93 -6.33 -5.70
CA GLY A 308 -34.67 -7.29 -4.88
C GLY A 308 -35.31 -6.70 -3.61
N ARG A 309 -35.41 -5.36 -3.49
CA ARG A 309 -35.89 -4.67 -2.28
C ARG A 309 -37.32 -4.16 -2.42
N THR A 310 -38.19 -4.68 -1.56
CA THR A 310 -39.50 -4.10 -1.22
C THR A 310 -39.31 -2.98 -0.20
N LEU A 311 -39.60 -1.72 -0.56
CA LEU A 311 -39.62 -0.59 0.39
C LEU A 311 -40.95 -0.55 1.15
N SER A 312 -40.98 -1.04 2.39
CA SER A 312 -42.04 -0.70 3.35
C SER A 312 -41.63 0.50 4.21
N SER A 313 -42.61 1.36 4.45
CA SER A 313 -42.51 2.58 5.25
C SER A 313 -41.95 2.31 6.64
N ILE A 314 -41.00 3.16 7.04
CA ILE A 314 -40.77 3.62 8.43
C ILE A 314 -40.61 2.49 9.47
N GLY A 315 -39.37 2.28 9.91
CA GLY A 315 -39.11 1.88 11.29
C GLY A 315 -39.05 0.38 11.61
N GLN A 316 -38.75 -0.49 10.66
CA GLN A 316 -38.37 -1.87 10.98
C GLN A 316 -37.07 -2.27 10.28
N THR A 317 -36.04 -2.51 11.10
CA THR A 317 -34.80 -3.20 10.71
C THR A 317 -35.16 -4.63 10.33
N ILE A 318 -35.50 -4.84 9.06
CA ILE A 318 -35.64 -6.20 8.53
C ILE A 318 -34.22 -6.75 8.39
N LEU A 319 -33.82 -7.64 9.30
CA LEU A 319 -32.69 -8.55 9.14
C LEU A 319 -32.97 -9.42 7.91
N ARG A 320 -32.50 -8.98 6.74
CA ARG A 320 -32.50 -9.75 5.50
C ARG A 320 -31.06 -10.13 5.16
N LYS A 321 -30.89 -11.33 4.59
CA LYS A 321 -29.60 -11.79 4.06
C LYS A 321 -29.03 -10.70 3.15
N PRO A 322 -27.77 -10.29 3.33
CA PRO A 322 -27.15 -9.32 2.43
C PRO A 322 -27.23 -9.86 1.00
N ASP A 323 -27.58 -8.98 0.06
CA ASP A 323 -27.48 -9.26 -1.37
C ASP A 323 -26.05 -9.76 -1.65
N GLU A 324 -25.91 -10.92 -2.32
CA GLU A 324 -24.60 -11.52 -2.62
C GLU A 324 -23.68 -10.51 -3.32
N LYS A 325 -24.24 -9.61 -4.13
CA LYS A 325 -23.49 -8.52 -4.77
C LYS A 325 -23.00 -7.50 -3.76
N LEU A 326 -23.85 -7.05 -2.83
CA LEU A 326 -23.47 -6.10 -1.78
C LEU A 326 -22.42 -6.71 -0.83
N GLU A 327 -22.61 -7.97 -0.47
CA GLU A 327 -21.66 -8.71 0.36
C GLU A 327 -20.29 -8.84 -0.34
N TRP A 328 -20.28 -9.18 -1.63
CA TRP A 328 -19.05 -9.23 -2.43
C TRP A 328 -18.38 -7.84 -2.55
N GLN A 329 -19.16 -6.80 -2.82
CA GLN A 329 -18.67 -5.41 -2.88
C GLN A 329 -18.01 -5.00 -1.55
N LEU A 330 -18.68 -5.20 -0.42
CA LEU A 330 -18.17 -4.83 0.90
C LEU A 330 -17.00 -5.70 1.37
N LYS A 331 -17.01 -7.02 1.08
CA LYS A 331 -15.99 -7.95 1.56
C LYS A 331 -14.79 -8.11 0.63
N LYS A 332 -14.90 -7.76 -0.65
CA LYS A 332 -13.85 -7.98 -1.66
C LYS A 332 -13.44 -6.70 -2.37
N VAL A 333 -14.40 -5.95 -2.90
CA VAL A 333 -14.10 -4.76 -3.72
C VAL A 333 -13.55 -3.61 -2.88
N VAL A 334 -14.26 -3.22 -1.83
CA VAL A 334 -13.85 -2.12 -0.94
C VAL A 334 -12.46 -2.35 -0.34
N PRO A 335 -12.14 -3.52 0.24
CA PRO A 335 -10.79 -3.78 0.74
C PRO A 335 -9.72 -3.78 -0.36
N THR A 336 -10.07 -4.18 -1.58
CA THR A 336 -9.14 -4.12 -2.72
C THR A 336 -8.81 -2.68 -3.10
N PHE A 337 -9.81 -1.78 -3.12
CA PHE A 337 -9.55 -0.35 -3.34
C PHE A 337 -8.63 0.22 -2.28
N GLN A 338 -8.94 -0.04 -1.00
CA GLN A 338 -8.13 0.40 0.12
C GLN A 338 -6.68 -0.09 -0.01
N LYS A 339 -6.48 -1.39 -0.31
CA LYS A 339 -5.16 -1.99 -0.51
C LYS A 339 -4.39 -1.32 -1.63
N LEU A 340 -4.97 -1.29 -2.84
CA LEU A 340 -4.25 -0.84 -4.04
C LEU A 340 -3.92 0.66 -3.94
N VAL A 341 -4.83 1.48 -3.42
CA VAL A 341 -4.59 2.92 -3.25
C VAL A 341 -3.54 3.18 -2.17
N ALA A 342 -3.61 2.49 -1.03
CA ALA A 342 -2.59 2.61 0.01
C ALA A 342 -1.22 2.14 -0.49
N ARG A 343 -1.19 1.02 -1.22
CA ARG A 343 0.02 0.46 -1.83
C ARG A 343 0.65 1.41 -2.83
N ASN A 344 -0.15 2.10 -3.65
CA ASN A 344 0.36 3.14 -4.55
C ASN A 344 1.16 4.19 -3.79
N ASN A 345 0.61 4.69 -2.68
CA ASN A 345 1.27 5.72 -1.87
C ASN A 345 2.56 5.20 -1.22
N VAL A 346 2.55 3.96 -0.74
CA VAL A 346 3.72 3.34 -0.09
C VAL A 346 4.84 3.06 -1.10
N LEU A 347 4.52 2.54 -2.29
CA LEU A 347 5.49 2.27 -3.36
C LEU A 347 6.15 3.56 -3.87
N ASP A 348 5.39 4.65 -4.00
CA ASP A 348 5.94 5.98 -4.30
C ASP A 348 6.90 6.48 -3.21
N GLY A 349 6.62 6.14 -1.96
CA GLY A 349 7.53 6.37 -0.84
C GLY A 349 8.85 5.64 -1.02
N TYR A 350 8.82 4.36 -1.40
CA TYR A 350 10.05 3.58 -1.61
C TYR A 350 10.90 4.07 -2.77
N ILE A 351 10.30 4.49 -3.89
CA ILE A 351 11.06 5.13 -4.99
C ILE A 351 11.87 6.30 -4.43
N SER A 352 11.21 7.15 -3.64
CA SER A 352 11.84 8.35 -3.07
C SER A 352 12.94 7.99 -2.06
N GLN A 353 12.76 6.90 -1.30
CA GLN A 353 13.79 6.41 -0.40
C GLN A 353 15.01 5.87 -1.17
N TYR A 354 14.81 5.11 -2.26
CA TYR A 354 15.92 4.68 -3.11
C TYR A 354 16.63 5.85 -3.79
N GLN A 355 15.88 6.88 -4.19
CA GLN A 355 16.46 8.13 -4.68
C GLN A 355 17.33 8.80 -3.62
N TYR A 356 16.85 8.93 -2.38
CA TYR A 356 17.65 9.47 -1.27
C TYR A 356 18.93 8.67 -1.03
N LEU A 357 18.82 7.34 -1.00
CA LEU A 357 19.96 6.45 -0.81
C LEU A 357 20.99 6.56 -1.95
N GLU A 358 20.54 6.67 -3.19
CA GLU A 358 21.40 6.89 -4.35
C GLU A 358 22.11 8.25 -4.29
N GLU A 359 21.36 9.34 -4.06
CA GLU A 359 21.91 10.71 -3.99
C GLU A 359 22.99 10.84 -2.90
N ARG A 360 22.83 10.12 -1.80
CA ARG A 360 23.78 10.10 -0.68
C ARG A 360 24.80 8.97 -0.76
N ASN A 361 24.71 8.08 -1.75
CA ASN A 361 25.52 6.87 -1.89
C ASN A 361 25.55 6.00 -0.61
N ILE A 362 24.38 5.77 -0.02
CA ILE A 362 24.20 5.00 1.22
C ILE A 362 23.58 3.64 0.90
N LEU A 363 24.20 2.57 1.39
CA LEU A 363 23.59 1.24 1.35
C LEU A 363 22.43 1.16 2.34
N PRO A 364 21.32 0.49 2.00
CA PRO A 364 20.19 0.41 2.93
C PRO A 364 20.56 -0.25 4.27
N SER A 365 21.44 -1.26 4.29
CA SER A 365 21.94 -1.87 5.54
C SER A 365 22.79 -0.90 6.38
N THR A 366 23.51 0.03 5.76
CA THR A 366 24.20 1.10 6.50
C THR A 366 23.19 2.06 7.10
N PHE A 367 22.17 2.46 6.32
CA PHE A 367 21.09 3.31 6.79
C PHE A 367 20.36 2.73 8.02
N GLU A 368 20.04 1.43 7.97
CA GLU A 368 19.42 0.71 9.09
C GLU A 368 20.28 0.71 10.35
N LYS A 369 21.58 0.42 10.22
CA LYS A 369 22.49 0.41 11.37
C LYS A 369 22.56 1.76 12.06
N GLU A 370 22.56 2.84 11.30
CA GLU A 370 22.55 4.19 11.87
C GLU A 370 21.23 4.48 12.60
N ILE A 371 20.11 3.97 12.09
CA ILE A 371 18.81 4.06 12.77
C ILE A 371 18.79 3.25 14.08
N GLU A 372 19.32 2.03 14.06
CA GLU A 372 19.40 1.16 15.25
C GLU A 372 20.26 1.77 16.37
N ASN A 373 21.22 2.63 16.01
CA ASN A 373 22.05 3.36 16.97
C ASN A 373 21.37 4.58 17.59
N ILE A 374 20.18 4.99 17.12
CA ILE A 374 19.45 6.12 17.69
C ILE A 374 18.83 5.71 19.03
N SER A 375 19.06 6.51 20.07
CA SER A 375 18.53 6.19 21.39
C SER A 375 16.99 6.12 21.38
N PRO A 376 16.38 5.12 22.06
CA PRO A 376 14.93 4.98 22.16
C PRO A 376 14.19 6.24 22.68
N GLU A 377 14.86 7.10 23.43
CA GLU A 377 14.31 8.38 23.94
C GLU A 377 13.91 9.39 22.85
N PHE A 378 14.35 9.19 21.61
CA PHE A 378 13.95 9.99 20.45
C PHE A 378 12.74 9.41 19.72
N THR A 379 12.21 8.27 20.18
CA THR A 379 11.02 7.65 19.61
C THR A 379 9.76 8.42 20.01
N VAL A 380 8.89 8.68 19.05
CA VAL A 380 7.59 9.34 19.21
C VAL A 380 6.52 8.39 18.67
N ASP A 381 5.63 7.91 19.54
CA ASP A 381 4.55 6.97 19.16
C ASP A 381 5.02 5.77 18.31
N GLU A 382 6.14 5.16 18.70
CA GLU A 382 6.81 4.04 17.97
C GLU A 382 7.45 4.43 16.62
N TYR A 383 7.70 5.71 16.38
CA TYR A 383 8.39 6.22 15.20
C TYR A 383 9.63 7.04 15.53
N LEU A 384 10.62 6.97 14.64
CA LEU A 384 11.64 7.99 14.47
C LEU A 384 11.21 8.94 13.36
N ILE A 385 11.30 10.24 13.64
CA ILE A 385 11.02 11.31 12.70
C ILE A 385 12.35 11.90 12.28
N LEU A 386 12.71 11.76 11.00
CA LEU A 386 13.99 12.20 10.48
C LEU A 386 13.81 13.26 9.40
N GLU A 387 14.48 14.39 9.55
CA GLU A 387 14.55 15.46 8.55
C GLU A 387 15.81 15.32 7.70
N PRO A 388 15.72 15.31 6.37
CA PRO A 388 16.90 15.46 5.52
C PRO A 388 17.59 16.81 5.78
N SER A 389 18.86 16.76 6.20
CA SER A 389 19.69 17.95 6.32
C SER A 389 19.89 18.55 4.94
N LEU A 390 19.61 19.84 4.81
CA LEU A 390 19.88 20.61 3.60
C LEU A 390 21.40 20.52 3.35
N GLY A 391 21.77 19.85 2.27
CA GLY A 391 23.14 19.87 1.75
C GLY A 391 23.49 21.23 1.18
#